data_AF-A0A1M4XWG7-F1
#
_entry.id   AF-A0A1M4XWG7-F1
#
_cell.length_a   1.000
_cell.length_b   1.000
_cell.length_c   1.000
_cell.angle_alpha   90.00
_cell.angle_beta   90.00
_cell.angle_gamma   90.00
#
_symmetry.space_group_name_H-M   'P 1'
#
loop_
_entity.id
_entity.type
_entity.pdbx_description
1 polymer ?
#
loop_
_entity_poly.entity_id
_entity_poly.type
_entity_poly.pdbx_seq_one_letter_code
_entity_poly.pdbx_strand_id
1 'polypeptide(L)' 'MHLHGHNFRLILSDGSLGPWRDTVLVERGETREIARVTDNPGNWLLHCRMLDHAMSGKMSWYRVT' A
#
# COMPACT_ATOMS: atom_id res chain seq x y z
N MET A 1 -2.58 1.13 -5.78
CA MET A 1 -1.62 1.64 -4.78
C MET A 1 -0.55 0.60 -4.56
N HIS A 2 0.71 1.00 -4.67
CA HIS A 2 1.88 0.16 -4.45
C HIS A 2 2.70 0.69 -3.28
N LEU A 3 3.19 -0.24 -2.47
CA LEU A 3 3.98 0.01 -1.29
C LEU A 3 5.36 -0.61 -1.44
N HIS A 4 6.40 0.21 -1.25
CA HIS A 4 7.78 -0.26 -1.25
C HIS A 4 8.20 -0.84 0.10
N GLY A 5 9.15 -1.78 0.05
CA GLY A 5 9.87 -2.30 1.22
C GLY A 5 9.15 -3.36 2.05
N HIS A 6 7.84 -3.57 1.83
CA HIS A 6 7.04 -4.51 2.62
C HIS A 6 5.93 -5.16 1.79
N ASN A 7 5.58 -6.38 2.15
CA ASN A 7 4.30 -6.98 1.77
C ASN A 7 3.22 -6.63 2.80
N PHE A 8 1.96 -6.65 2.37
CA PHE A 8 0.79 -6.46 3.21
C PHE A 8 -0.31 -7.46 2.83
N ARG A 9 -1.28 -7.63 3.73
CA ARG A 9 -2.53 -8.35 3.47
C ARG A 9 -3.69 -7.38 3.48
N LEU A 10 -4.68 -7.60 2.63
CA LEU A 10 -5.95 -6.88 2.73
C LEU A 10 -6.73 -7.38 3.95
N ILE A 11 -7.34 -6.46 4.68
CA ILE A 11 -8.39 -6.80 5.63
C ILE A 11 -9.69 -6.87 4.82
N LEU A 12 -10.25 -8.07 4.71
CA LEU A 12 -11.50 -8.29 3.98
C LEU A 12 -12.69 -7.83 4.82
N SER A 13 -13.87 -7.71 4.19
CA SER A 13 -15.08 -7.19 4.85
C SER A 13 -15.54 -8.02 6.05
N ASP A 14 -15.15 -9.29 6.12
CA ASP A 14 -15.42 -10.20 7.24
C ASP A 14 -14.33 -10.15 8.33
N GLY A 15 -13.35 -9.25 8.20
CA GLY A 15 -12.20 -9.12 9.10
C GLY A 15 -11.09 -10.13 8.85
N SER A 16 -11.25 -11.07 7.91
CA SER A 16 -10.21 -12.05 7.58
C SER A 16 -9.07 -11.42 6.78
N LEU A 17 -7.90 -12.07 6.83
CA LEU A 17 -6.72 -11.61 6.10
C LEU A 17 -6.64 -12.26 4.72
N GLY A 18 -6.66 -11.44 3.68
CA GLY A 18 -6.44 -11.85 2.31
C GLY A 18 -5.00 -12.31 2.00
N PRO A 19 -4.69 -12.66 0.74
CA PRO A 19 -3.35 -13.06 0.34
C PRO A 19 -2.35 -11.91 0.48
N TRP A 20 -1.06 -12.27 0.62
CA TRP A 20 0.04 -11.31 0.59
C TRP A 20 0.15 -10.61 -0.76
N ARG A 21 0.35 -9.30 -0.73
CA ARG A 21 0.52 -8.42 -1.89
C ARG A 21 1.51 -7.31 -1.57
N ASP A 22 2.04 -6.65 -2.59
CA ASP A 22 2.74 -5.35 -2.49
C ASP A 22 1.96 -4.22 -3.17
N THR A 23 0.89 -4.58 -3.89
CA THR A 23 0.07 -3.70 -4.70
C THR A 23 -1.38 -4.13 -4.59
N VAL A 24 -2.28 -3.15 -4.45
CA VAL A 24 -3.72 -3.35 -4.47
C VAL A 24 -4.38 -2.36 -5.42
N LEU A 25 -5.40 -2.80 -6.13
CA LEU A 25 -6.30 -1.92 -6.89
C LEU A 25 -7.27 -1.24 -5.92
N VAL A 26 -7.38 0.07 -6.01
CA VAL A 26 -8.34 0.86 -5.22
C VAL A 26 -9.20 1.60 -6.23
N GLU A 27 -10.48 1.26 -6.27
CA GLU A 27 -11.43 1.88 -7.18
C GLU A 27 -11.75 3.33 -6.74
N ARG A 28 -12.37 4.09 -7.64
CA ARG A 28 -12.79 5.46 -7.31
C ARG A 28 -13.84 5.43 -6.19
N GLY A 29 -13.59 6.19 -5.12
CA GLY A 29 -14.47 6.25 -3.95
C GLY A 29 -14.36 5.05 -3.02
N GLU A 30 -13.51 4.08 -3.35
CA GLU A 30 -13.25 2.93 -2.51
C GLU A 30 -12.21 3.24 -1.44
N THR A 31 -12.38 2.64 -0.26
CA THR A 31 -11.36 2.57 0.78
C THR A 31 -10.96 1.11 0.96
N ARG A 32 -9.65 0.86 1.08
CA ARG A 32 -9.09 -0.48 1.35
C ARG A 32 -8.28 -0.42 2.64
N GLU A 33 -8.48 -1.40 3.50
CA GLU A 33 -7.70 -1.59 4.71
C GLU A 33 -6.63 -2.66 4.50
N ILE A 34 -5.44 -2.43 5.04
CA ILE A 34 -4.31 -3.34 4.92
C ILE A 34 -3.66 -3.59 6.29
N ALA A 35 -3.21 -4.82 6.51
CA ALA A 35 -2.37 -5.20 7.63
C ALA A 35 -0.94 -5.47 7.13
N ARG A 36 0.07 -4.99 7.87
CA ARG A 36 1.48 -5.25 7.59
C ARG A 36 2.28 -5.35 8.87
N VAL A 37 3.48 -5.92 8.75
CA VAL A 37 4.54 -5.77 9.74
C VAL A 37 5.53 -4.73 9.21
N THR A 38 6.04 -3.85 10.07
CA THR A 38 7.06 -2.83 9.71
C THR A 38 8.40 -3.19 10.32
N ASP A 39 9.00 -4.27 9.84
CA ASP A 39 10.26 -4.84 10.32
C ASP A 39 11.46 -4.50 9.41
N ASN A 40 11.25 -3.70 8.37
CA ASN A 40 12.28 -3.24 7.45
C ASN A 40 12.51 -1.72 7.60
N PRO A 41 13.54 -1.28 8.37
CA PRO A 41 13.82 0.15 8.60
C PRO A 41 14.14 0.91 7.31
N GLY A 42 13.66 2.14 7.19
CA GLY A 42 13.91 2.97 6.01
C GLY A 42 12.81 4.00 5.74
N ASN A 43 13.01 4.78 4.67
CA ASN A 43 11.96 5.64 4.12
C ASN A 43 11.41 4.95 2.87
N TRP A 44 10.13 4.62 2.90
CA TRP A 44 9.50 3.79 1.89
C TRP A 44 8.40 4.55 1.18
N LEU A 45 8.44 4.49 -0.15
CA LEU A 45 7.47 5.15 -1.01
C LEU A 45 6.13 4.39 -1.01
N LEU A 46 5.04 5.14 -0.95
CA LEU A 46 3.68 4.72 -1.23
C LEU A 46 3.17 5.54 -2.41
N HIS A 47 2.77 4.88 -3.49
CA HIS A 47 2.33 5.61 -4.68
C HIS A 47 1.24 4.89 -5.48
N CYS A 48 0.57 5.62 -6.38
CA CYS A 48 -0.24 4.99 -7.41
C CYS A 48 0.68 4.28 -8.41
N ARG A 49 0.39 3.03 -8.77
CA ARG A 49 1.24 2.27 -9.72
C ARG A 49 1.09 2.76 -11.17
N MET A 50 0.02 3.50 -11.49
CA MET A 50 -0.06 4.24 -12.75
C MET A 50 0.98 5.37 -12.71
N LEU A 51 1.98 5.30 -13.60
CA LEU A 51 3.12 6.20 -13.62
C LEU A 51 2.70 7.66 -13.79
N ASP A 52 1.77 7.96 -14.70
CA ASP A 52 1.26 9.32 -14.92
C ASP A 52 0.63 9.90 -13.64
N HIS A 53 -0.08 9.07 -12.88
CA HIS A 53 -0.64 9.45 -11.58
C HIS A 53 0.46 9.66 -10.53
N ALA A 54 1.49 8.82 -10.50
CA ALA A 54 2.61 9.00 -9.58
C ALA A 54 3.35 10.31 -9.89
N MET A 55 3.70 10.55 -11.16
CA MET A 55 4.43 11.74 -11.61
C MET A 55 3.62 13.03 -11.42
N SER A 56 2.29 12.96 -11.48
CA SER A 56 1.40 14.10 -11.15
C SER A 56 1.17 14.31 -9.64
N GLY A 57 1.92 13.62 -8.78
CA GLY A 57 1.97 13.89 -7.34
C GLY A 57 1.23 12.89 -6.45
N LYS A 58 0.73 11.75 -6.98
CA LYS A 58 0.17 10.67 -6.13
C LYS A 58 1.28 9.81 -5.50
N MET A 59 2.13 10.46 -4.72
CA MET A 59 3.28 9.89 -4.00
C MET A 59 3.27 10.38 -2.56
N SER A 60 3.55 9.48 -1.63
CA SER A 60 3.76 9.78 -0.21
C SER A 60 4.85 8.85 0.34
N TRP A 61 5.38 9.18 1.51
CA TRP A 61 6.45 8.41 2.16
C TRP A 61 6.02 8.02 3.56
N TYR A 62 6.47 6.87 4.02
CA TYR A 62 6.40 6.50 5.43
C TYR A 62 7.78 6.05 5.91
N ARG A 63 8.10 6.40 7.15
CA ARG A 63 9.36 6.04 7.79
C ARG A 63 9.13 4.91 8.77
N VAL A 64 10.02 3.92 8.72
CA VAL A 64 10.14 2.86 9.73
C VAL A 64 11.47 3.06 10.44
N THR A 65 11.41 3.19 11.77
CA THR A 65 12.56 3.38 12.67
C THR A 65 12.64 2.26 13.68
#